data_AF-A0A6L8UCH8-F1
#
_entry.id   AF-A0A6L8UCH8-F1
#
_cell.length_a   1.000
_cell.length_b   1.000
_cell.length_c   1.000
_cell.angle_alpha   90.00
_cell.angle_beta   90.00
_cell.angle_gamma   90.00
#
_symmetry.space_group_name_H-M   'P 1'
#
loop_
_entity.id
_entity.type
_entity.pdbx_description
1 polymer ?
#
loop_
_entity_poly.entity_id
_entity_poly.type
_entity_poly.pdbx_seq_one_letter_code
_entity_poly.pdbx_strand_id
1 'polypeptide(L)'
;MKPELSEKWIKASIIGTIWAASEIVLGSFLHNLKVPFSGNVLTAIGIIILISMSFKWTERGLFWRSGLICALLKTMSPSAVIFGPMVAIISESLLLELFIRLSGRTYAGYLLGAMAAMSWNLFQKIINYVIFYGANIVGVYVDLLRHAQKQLNIQTDLVWLPIIVLLVAYAIFGLLAAFIGIRVGRRMLKQQPDGQFEEIKIKQPAGKFAGKSGEAFNYSVAWLIADVILIISSFILLNKAGWSIWSPAITCIIVVWSMRYRRAFRQLSKPGFWIFFVVITLITAFVFTRVQTGEDLLRKGLLTGIQMNFRAALIITGFSVLGTELYNPVVRSFFMKTAFKNLPLALELSAESLPSFIANIPDFKTLIRNPVSIFYQVISQAESRFAEIKTGISSGWKVFIVTGAIGDGKTTFIKDLTAAFGKNNVHPEGILSERVMNNTQVTGYDLVDIRTGRREVLLRETGECGPASIGRFSICQSAIETGNKILGALAVDRAKIVVVDEVGVLELRGEGWAKGLEKLVYPQGNHLVMAVRNTYLDRVIKNWNLTEPVVFDVTKTDVNDAFAIIRSTVSWF
;
A
#
# COMPACT_ATOMS: atom_id res chain seq x y z
N MET A 1 -16.53 7.68 14.01
CA MET A 1 -15.13 7.28 14.25
C MET A 1 -14.56 6.63 13.00
N LYS A 2 -13.68 7.33 12.25
CA LYS A 2 -12.86 6.67 11.21
C LYS A 2 -11.98 5.63 11.93
N PRO A 3 -11.86 4.38 11.44
CA PRO A 3 -11.06 3.38 12.14
C PRO A 3 -9.59 3.80 12.12
N GLU A 4 -9.03 4.10 13.28
CA GLU A 4 -7.60 4.31 13.43
C GLU A 4 -6.86 3.03 13.04
N LEU A 5 -5.98 3.13 12.03
CA LEU A 5 -5.18 2.01 11.58
C LEU A 5 -4.19 1.64 12.69
N SER A 6 -4.25 0.40 13.17
CA SER A 6 -3.27 -0.08 14.14
C SER A 6 -1.86 0.02 13.57
N GLU A 7 -0.91 0.46 14.40
CA GLU A 7 0.50 0.54 14.06
C GLU A 7 1.06 -0.75 13.45
N LYS A 8 0.57 -1.92 13.90
CA LYS A 8 0.93 -3.25 13.35
C LYS A 8 0.59 -3.37 11.87
N TRP A 9 -0.55 -2.82 11.46
CA TRP A 9 -1.02 -2.86 10.07
C TRP A 9 -0.31 -1.83 9.20
N ILE A 10 0.09 -0.68 9.77
CA ILE A 10 0.93 0.30 9.06
C ILE A 10 2.33 -0.30 8.78
N LYS A 11 2.96 -0.90 9.80
CA LYS A 11 4.26 -1.58 9.61
C LYS A 11 4.16 -2.73 8.62
N ALA A 12 3.08 -3.52 8.71
CA ALA A 12 2.84 -4.62 7.79
C ALA A 12 2.59 -4.13 6.34
N SER A 13 1.87 -3.01 6.15
CA SER A 13 1.59 -2.44 4.83
C SER A 13 2.85 -1.99 4.14
N ILE A 14 3.76 -1.36 4.88
CA ILE A 14 5.05 -0.92 4.36
C ILE A 14 5.90 -2.10 3.91
N ILE A 15 6.11 -3.11 4.77
CA ILE A 15 6.87 -4.31 4.43
C ILE A 15 6.22 -5.05 3.25
N GLY A 16 4.89 -5.20 3.29
CA GLY A 16 4.13 -5.87 2.24
C GLY A 16 4.22 -5.14 0.91
N THR A 17 4.28 -3.80 0.90
CA THR A 17 4.45 -2.99 -0.31
C THR A 17 5.85 -3.15 -0.89
N ILE A 18 6.89 -3.16 -0.06
CA ILE A 18 8.28 -3.38 -0.50
C ILE A 18 8.41 -4.77 -1.14
N TRP A 19 7.87 -5.79 -0.47
CA TRP A 19 7.86 -7.13 -1.00
C TRP A 19 7.08 -7.19 -2.32
N ALA A 20 5.88 -6.63 -2.39
CA ALA A 20 5.08 -6.56 -3.61
C ALA A 20 5.80 -5.86 -4.76
N ALA A 21 6.45 -4.72 -4.50
CA ALA A 21 7.22 -3.98 -5.49
C ALA A 21 8.36 -4.84 -6.06
N SER A 22 9.10 -5.54 -5.20
CA SER A 22 10.14 -6.49 -5.63
C SER A 22 9.55 -7.64 -6.45
N GLU A 23 8.41 -8.18 -6.03
CA GLU A 23 7.73 -9.30 -6.65
C GLU A 23 7.14 -8.94 -8.03
N ILE A 24 6.72 -7.70 -8.23
CA ILE A 24 6.18 -7.19 -9.50
C ILE A 24 7.33 -6.84 -10.47
N VAL A 25 8.30 -6.05 -10.02
CA VAL A 25 9.40 -5.55 -10.87
C VAL A 25 10.40 -6.65 -11.20
N LEU A 26 10.99 -7.28 -10.19
CA LEU A 26 11.98 -8.34 -10.41
C LEU A 26 11.32 -9.60 -10.94
N GLY A 27 10.09 -9.90 -10.52
CA GLY A 27 9.35 -11.05 -11.04
C GLY A 27 9.10 -10.93 -12.54
N SER A 28 8.57 -9.78 -13.00
CA SER A 28 8.37 -9.56 -14.44
C SER A 28 9.67 -9.58 -15.23
N PHE A 29 10.75 -9.00 -14.68
CA PHE A 29 12.08 -9.04 -15.29
C PHE A 29 12.65 -10.47 -15.42
N LEU A 30 12.64 -11.25 -14.34
CA LEU A 30 13.16 -12.63 -14.33
C LEU A 30 12.34 -13.55 -15.25
N HIS A 31 11.02 -13.36 -15.30
CA HIS A 31 10.17 -14.09 -16.23
C HIS A 31 10.43 -13.72 -17.69
N ASN A 32 10.69 -12.44 -17.98
CA ASN A 32 11.05 -11.99 -19.33
C ASN A 32 12.39 -12.56 -19.79
N LEU A 33 13.37 -12.68 -18.87
CA LEU A 33 14.66 -13.31 -19.13
C LEU A 33 14.63 -14.84 -19.15
N LYS A 34 13.48 -15.46 -18.84
CA LYS A 34 13.31 -16.93 -18.70
C LYS A 34 14.35 -17.57 -17.76
N VAL A 35 14.74 -16.86 -16.70
CA VAL A 35 15.69 -17.37 -15.72
C VAL A 35 15.09 -18.60 -15.02
N PRO A 36 15.78 -19.76 -15.01
CA PRO A 36 15.29 -20.95 -14.31
C PRO A 36 15.23 -20.67 -12.81
N PHE A 37 14.23 -21.24 -12.13
CA PHE A 37 14.01 -21.07 -10.68
C PHE A 37 13.74 -19.63 -10.22
N SER A 38 13.19 -18.77 -11.09
CA SER A 38 12.83 -17.39 -10.75
C SER A 38 11.98 -17.28 -9.48
N GLY A 39 11.05 -18.21 -9.25
CA GLY A 39 10.24 -18.27 -8.03
C GLY A 39 11.07 -18.40 -6.75
N ASN A 40 12.12 -19.22 -6.75
CA ASN A 40 12.97 -19.42 -5.58
C ASN A 40 13.77 -18.16 -5.25
N VAL A 41 14.20 -17.43 -6.27
CA VAL A 41 14.90 -16.15 -6.11
C VAL A 41 13.97 -15.10 -5.50
N LEU A 42 12.72 -15.05 -5.96
CA LEU A 42 11.70 -14.15 -5.43
C LEU A 42 11.36 -14.46 -3.97
N THR A 43 11.15 -15.73 -3.62
CA THR A 43 10.97 -16.19 -2.24
C THR A 43 12.17 -15.82 -1.37
N ALA A 44 13.41 -15.97 -1.88
CA ALA A 44 14.61 -15.59 -1.15
C ALA A 44 14.64 -14.10 -0.82
N ILE A 45 14.28 -13.24 -1.78
CA ILE A 45 14.18 -11.79 -1.59
C ILE A 45 13.10 -11.46 -0.54
N GLY A 46 11.92 -12.10 -0.63
CA GLY A 46 10.85 -11.95 0.36
C GLY A 46 11.30 -12.31 1.77
N ILE A 47 11.96 -13.46 1.94
CA ILE A 47 12.53 -13.91 3.21
C ILE A 47 13.57 -12.89 3.74
N ILE A 48 14.46 -12.40 2.89
CA ILE A 48 15.47 -11.40 3.27
C ILE A 48 14.78 -10.12 3.77
N ILE A 49 13.77 -9.61 3.07
CA ILE A 49 13.01 -8.42 3.46
C ILE A 49 12.36 -8.64 4.83
N LEU A 50 11.60 -9.72 4.99
CA LEU A 50 10.85 -10.01 6.22
C LEU A 50 11.80 -10.15 7.42
N ILE A 51 12.86 -10.94 7.28
CA ILE A 51 13.82 -11.16 8.37
C ILE A 51 14.56 -9.88 8.71
N SER A 52 15.06 -9.12 7.73
CA SER A 52 15.81 -7.88 7.97
C SER A 52 14.96 -6.86 8.74
N MET A 53 13.70 -6.69 8.34
CA MET A 53 12.76 -5.76 8.97
C MET A 53 12.41 -6.16 10.41
N SER A 54 12.42 -7.46 10.71
CA SER A 54 12.09 -7.96 12.05
C SER A 54 13.09 -7.58 13.13
N PHE A 55 14.32 -7.20 12.75
CA PHE A 55 15.31 -6.66 13.69
C PHE A 55 14.93 -5.26 14.16
N LYS A 56 14.16 -4.50 13.36
CA LYS A 56 13.66 -3.18 13.71
C LYS A 56 12.27 -3.23 14.33
N TRP A 57 11.35 -3.98 13.72
CA TRP A 57 9.95 -4.05 14.11
C TRP A 57 9.60 -5.42 14.66
N THR A 58 9.23 -5.42 15.94
CA THR A 58 9.09 -6.61 16.76
C THR A 58 7.63 -6.92 17.11
N GLU A 59 6.65 -6.43 16.37
CA GLU A 59 5.25 -6.75 16.63
C GLU A 59 4.88 -8.19 16.26
N ARG A 60 3.95 -8.81 17.00
CA ARG A 60 3.48 -10.18 16.73
C ARG A 60 2.59 -10.22 15.48
N GLY A 61 2.84 -11.19 14.60
CA GLY A 61 2.08 -11.38 13.38
C GLY A 61 2.41 -10.38 12.28
N LEU A 62 3.62 -9.83 12.28
CA LEU A 62 4.05 -8.90 11.24
C LEU A 62 4.19 -9.62 9.89
N PHE A 63 4.79 -10.82 9.87
CA PHE A 63 5.11 -11.52 8.63
C PHE A 63 3.87 -11.94 7.85
N TRP A 64 2.92 -12.60 8.49
CA TRP A 64 1.71 -13.06 7.80
C TRP A 64 0.85 -11.90 7.29
N ARG A 65 0.81 -10.76 8.00
CA ARG A 65 0.10 -9.56 7.54
C ARG A 65 0.79 -8.94 6.32
N SER A 66 2.11 -8.86 6.33
CA SER A 66 2.90 -8.40 5.18
C SER A 66 2.75 -9.32 3.98
N GLY A 67 2.75 -10.64 4.17
CA GLY A 67 2.51 -11.61 3.10
C GLY A 67 1.10 -11.52 2.52
N LEU A 68 0.08 -11.33 3.36
CA LEU A 68 -1.28 -11.10 2.91
C LEU A 68 -1.40 -9.84 2.04
N ILE A 69 -0.82 -8.73 2.49
CA ILE A 69 -0.81 -7.46 1.74
C ILE A 69 -0.04 -7.63 0.42
N CYS A 70 1.12 -8.27 0.44
CA CYS A 70 1.93 -8.53 -0.75
C CYS A 70 1.17 -9.37 -1.78
N ALA A 71 0.54 -10.47 -1.35
CA ALA A 71 -0.24 -11.33 -2.22
C ALA A 71 -1.42 -10.58 -2.85
N LEU A 72 -2.13 -9.75 -2.07
CA LEU A 72 -3.23 -8.96 -2.60
C LEU A 72 -2.75 -7.88 -3.59
N LEU A 73 -1.63 -7.20 -3.34
CA LEU A 73 -1.04 -6.27 -4.31
C LEU A 73 -0.56 -6.95 -5.59
N LYS A 74 -0.13 -8.21 -5.53
CA LYS A 74 0.28 -8.99 -6.72
C LYS A 74 -0.86 -9.15 -7.73
N THR A 75 -2.13 -9.05 -7.29
CA THR A 75 -3.29 -9.02 -8.21
C THR A 75 -3.30 -7.83 -9.16
N MET A 76 -2.61 -6.75 -8.79
CA MET A 76 -2.45 -5.56 -9.64
C MET A 76 -1.35 -5.73 -10.70
N SER A 77 -0.62 -6.85 -10.70
CA SER A 77 0.43 -7.17 -11.68
C SER A 77 -0.18 -7.61 -13.02
N PRO A 78 0.38 -7.18 -14.17
CA PRO A 78 -0.10 -7.56 -15.51
C PRO A 78 0.20 -9.03 -15.91
N SER A 79 0.58 -9.89 -14.97
CA SER A 79 1.02 -11.27 -15.24
C SER A 79 -0.17 -12.23 -15.39
N ALA A 80 -0.12 -13.15 -16.35
CA ALA A 80 -1.25 -14.02 -16.71
C ALA A 80 -1.57 -15.18 -15.72
N VAL A 81 -0.70 -15.44 -14.72
CA VAL A 81 -0.87 -16.51 -13.73
C VAL A 81 -0.67 -15.91 -12.33
N ILE A 82 -1.75 -15.39 -11.76
CA ILE A 82 -1.70 -14.56 -10.55
C ILE A 82 -1.88 -15.40 -9.28
N PHE A 83 -2.74 -16.42 -9.32
CA PHE A 83 -3.20 -17.12 -8.10
C PHE A 83 -2.15 -18.03 -7.46
N GLY A 84 -1.36 -18.76 -8.25
CA GLY A 84 -0.29 -19.64 -7.74
C GLY A 84 0.73 -18.90 -6.86
N PRO A 85 1.35 -17.83 -7.38
CA PRO A 85 2.26 -16.98 -6.59
C PRO A 85 1.60 -16.38 -5.34
N MET A 86 0.32 -15.99 -5.38
CA MET A 86 -0.37 -15.47 -4.19
C MET A 86 -0.43 -16.48 -3.05
N VAL A 87 -0.78 -17.73 -3.36
CA VAL A 87 -0.83 -18.83 -2.37
C VAL A 87 0.58 -19.15 -1.85
N ALA A 88 1.60 -19.05 -2.71
CA ALA A 88 3.00 -19.20 -2.31
C ALA A 88 3.39 -18.16 -1.25
N ILE A 89 3.25 -16.88 -1.57
CA ILE A 89 3.60 -15.72 -0.72
C ILE A 89 2.93 -15.82 0.65
N ILE A 90 1.63 -16.13 0.68
CA ILE A 90 0.88 -16.26 1.93
C ILE A 90 1.43 -17.43 2.76
N SER A 91 1.62 -18.60 2.14
CA SER A 91 2.09 -19.80 2.83
C SER A 91 3.52 -19.65 3.35
N GLU A 92 4.43 -19.06 2.56
CA GLU A 92 5.80 -18.72 2.95
C GLU A 92 5.82 -17.82 4.18
N SER A 93 5.00 -16.76 4.18
CA SER A 93 4.91 -15.82 5.29
C SER A 93 4.32 -16.44 6.56
N LEU A 94 3.36 -17.36 6.41
CA LEU A 94 2.75 -18.11 7.52
C LEU A 94 3.71 -19.13 8.12
N LEU A 95 4.44 -19.87 7.28
CA LEU A 95 5.46 -20.82 7.72
C LEU A 95 6.58 -20.09 8.46
N LEU A 96 7.07 -18.99 7.91
CA LEU A 96 8.10 -18.18 8.58
C LEU A 96 7.60 -17.69 9.96
N GLU A 97 6.38 -17.17 10.05
CA GLU A 97 5.76 -16.76 11.32
C GLU A 97 5.59 -17.94 12.30
N LEU A 98 5.16 -19.12 11.82
CA LEU A 98 4.94 -20.30 12.64
C LEU A 98 6.23 -20.73 13.35
N PHE A 99 7.31 -20.90 12.59
CA PHE A 99 8.60 -21.33 13.16
C PHE A 99 9.21 -20.28 14.10
N ILE A 100 9.03 -19.00 13.81
CA ILE A 100 9.48 -17.90 14.70
C ILE A 100 8.61 -17.83 15.97
N ARG A 101 7.33 -18.21 15.91
CA ARG A 101 6.50 -18.33 17.11
C ARG A 101 6.91 -19.52 17.98
N LEU A 102 7.23 -20.65 17.36
CA LEU A 102 7.63 -21.88 18.07
C LEU A 102 9.01 -21.75 18.71
N SER A 103 10.00 -21.24 17.97
CA SER A 103 11.40 -21.16 18.42
C SER A 103 11.78 -19.78 19.00
N GLY A 104 10.82 -18.86 19.07
CA GLY A 104 11.06 -17.45 19.38
C GLY A 104 11.83 -16.70 18.29
N ARG A 105 12.10 -15.42 18.53
CA ARG A 105 12.96 -14.58 17.65
C ARG A 105 14.45 -14.85 17.86
N THR A 106 14.82 -16.11 17.80
CA THR A 106 16.20 -16.59 17.87
C THR A 106 16.74 -16.80 16.44
N TYR A 107 18.05 -16.92 16.28
CA TYR A 107 18.63 -17.29 14.98
C TYR A 107 18.07 -18.62 14.47
N ALA A 108 17.83 -19.57 15.37
CA ALA A 108 17.20 -20.84 15.04
C ALA A 108 15.79 -20.65 14.45
N GLY A 109 14.96 -19.80 15.06
CA GLY A 109 13.61 -19.50 14.55
C GLY A 109 13.61 -18.91 13.13
N TYR A 110 14.52 -17.96 12.87
CA TYR A 110 14.68 -17.36 11.53
C TYR A 110 15.19 -18.37 10.49
N LEU A 111 16.19 -19.18 10.85
CA LEU A 111 16.78 -20.18 9.94
C LEU A 111 15.78 -21.29 9.62
N LEU A 112 15.15 -21.88 10.63
CA LEU A 112 14.15 -22.95 10.44
C LEU A 112 12.92 -22.45 9.68
N GLY A 113 12.44 -21.24 9.99
CA GLY A 113 11.32 -20.64 9.28
C GLY A 113 11.63 -20.36 7.81
N ALA A 114 12.84 -19.90 7.50
CA ALA A 114 13.25 -19.67 6.11
C ALA A 114 13.47 -20.98 5.33
N MET A 115 14.03 -22.01 5.97
CA MET A 115 14.14 -23.35 5.37
C MET A 115 12.76 -23.90 5.00
N ALA A 116 11.80 -23.80 5.93
CA ALA A 116 10.44 -24.26 5.70
C ALA A 116 9.73 -23.44 4.61
N ALA A 117 9.84 -22.11 4.66
CA ALA A 117 9.25 -21.22 3.65
C ALA A 117 9.83 -21.49 2.25
N MET A 118 11.16 -21.64 2.12
CA MET A 118 11.77 -21.95 0.82
C MET A 118 11.39 -23.35 0.31
N SER A 119 11.31 -24.33 1.21
CA SER A 119 10.92 -25.71 0.87
C SER A 119 9.46 -25.82 0.43
N TRP A 120 8.60 -24.89 0.85
CA TRP A 120 7.20 -24.82 0.40
C TRP A 120 7.08 -24.71 -1.11
N ASN A 121 8.01 -24.05 -1.80
CA ASN A 121 8.00 -23.95 -3.26
C ASN A 121 8.00 -25.31 -3.96
N LEU A 122 8.80 -26.26 -3.44
CA LEU A 122 8.82 -27.62 -3.97
C LEU A 122 7.49 -28.32 -3.72
N PHE A 123 6.98 -28.23 -2.50
CA PHE A 123 5.71 -28.84 -2.12
C PHE A 123 4.53 -28.30 -2.93
N GLN A 124 4.45 -26.98 -3.10
CA GLN A 124 3.44 -26.32 -3.92
C GLN A 124 3.56 -26.74 -5.39
N LYS A 125 4.78 -26.87 -5.93
CA LYS A 125 5.00 -27.36 -7.29
C LYS A 125 4.49 -28.80 -7.46
N ILE A 126 4.81 -29.69 -6.52
CA ILE A 126 4.33 -31.09 -6.53
C ILE A 126 2.81 -31.13 -6.45
N ILE A 127 2.21 -30.42 -5.48
CA ILE A 127 0.75 -30.34 -5.34
C ILE A 127 0.12 -29.81 -6.62
N ASN A 128 0.64 -28.73 -7.20
CA ASN A 128 0.09 -28.17 -8.43
C ASN A 128 0.12 -29.22 -9.55
N TYR A 129 1.20 -29.98 -9.72
CA TYR A 129 1.22 -31.09 -10.68
C TYR A 129 0.15 -32.14 -10.38
N VAL A 130 -0.03 -32.55 -9.12
CA VAL A 130 -1.07 -33.52 -8.75
C VAL A 130 -2.49 -32.95 -8.96
N ILE A 131 -2.71 -31.66 -8.70
CA ILE A 131 -4.00 -30.99 -8.91
C ILE A 131 -4.29 -30.87 -10.41
N PHE A 132 -3.32 -30.47 -11.24
CA PHE A 132 -3.50 -30.28 -12.69
C PHE A 132 -3.62 -31.60 -13.44
N TYR A 133 -2.74 -32.56 -13.16
CA TYR A 133 -2.61 -33.80 -13.93
C TYR A 133 -3.26 -35.01 -13.23
N GLY A 134 -3.77 -34.87 -12.00
CA GLY A 134 -4.38 -35.96 -11.24
C GLY A 134 -3.36 -36.95 -10.66
N ALA A 135 -3.84 -38.02 -10.01
CA ALA A 135 -2.98 -39.04 -9.39
C ALA A 135 -2.11 -39.81 -10.41
N ASN A 136 -2.53 -39.85 -11.68
CA ASN A 136 -1.81 -40.55 -12.75
C ASN A 136 -0.40 -39.99 -12.97
N ILE A 137 -0.15 -38.69 -12.72
CA ILE A 137 1.18 -38.11 -12.85
C ILE A 137 2.19 -38.73 -11.88
N VAL A 138 1.72 -39.15 -10.70
CA VAL A 138 2.55 -39.85 -9.71
C VAL A 138 2.92 -41.23 -10.23
N GLY A 139 1.98 -41.93 -10.88
CA GLY A 139 2.25 -43.19 -11.57
C GLY A 139 3.29 -43.03 -12.67
N VAL A 140 3.14 -42.03 -13.55
CA VAL A 140 4.12 -41.71 -14.60
C VAL A 140 5.51 -41.46 -14.02
N TYR A 141 5.61 -40.69 -12.94
CA TYR A 141 6.87 -40.42 -12.25
C TYR A 141 7.54 -41.69 -11.71
N VAL A 142 6.77 -42.54 -11.01
CA VAL A 142 7.26 -43.82 -10.45
C VAL A 142 7.71 -44.77 -11.56
N ASP A 143 6.92 -44.90 -12.62
CA ASP A 143 7.22 -45.83 -13.72
C ASP A 143 8.45 -45.40 -14.52
N LEU A 144 8.62 -44.09 -14.77
CA LEU A 144 9.82 -43.55 -15.41
C LEU A 144 11.07 -43.80 -14.59
N LEU A 145 11.02 -43.59 -13.27
CA LEU A 145 12.17 -43.82 -12.41
C LEU A 145 12.49 -45.31 -12.25
N ARG A 146 11.48 -46.19 -12.18
CA ARG A 146 11.70 -47.63 -12.22
C ARG A 146 12.29 -48.09 -13.54
N HIS A 147 11.92 -47.46 -14.66
CA HIS A 147 12.51 -47.75 -15.96
C HIS A 147 13.99 -47.31 -16.01
N ALA A 148 14.30 -46.10 -15.53
CA ALA A 148 15.67 -45.61 -15.41
C ALA A 148 16.52 -46.47 -14.46
N GLN A 149 15.95 -46.92 -13.34
CA GLN A 149 16.60 -47.81 -12.38
C GLN A 149 16.99 -49.15 -13.02
N LYS A 150 16.10 -49.73 -13.83
CA LYS A 150 16.38 -50.96 -14.59
C LYS A 150 17.48 -50.76 -15.62
N GLN A 151 17.47 -49.64 -16.35
CA GLN A 151 18.48 -49.34 -17.38
C GLN A 151 19.87 -49.06 -16.79
N LEU A 152 19.93 -48.41 -15.63
CA LEU A 152 21.19 -48.04 -14.95
C LEU A 152 21.69 -49.13 -13.98
N ASN A 153 20.96 -50.24 -13.85
CA ASN A 153 21.26 -51.37 -12.95
C ASN A 153 21.49 -50.96 -11.48
N ILE A 154 20.71 -49.99 -11.00
CA ILE A 154 20.84 -49.46 -9.64
C ILE A 154 19.94 -50.27 -8.68
N GLN A 155 20.53 -50.83 -7.62
CA GLN A 155 19.81 -51.69 -6.67
C GLN A 155 18.98 -50.91 -5.63
N THR A 156 19.19 -49.60 -5.48
CA THR A 156 18.49 -48.76 -4.51
C THR A 156 17.21 -48.16 -5.10
N ASP A 157 16.16 -48.04 -4.28
CA ASP A 157 14.92 -47.36 -4.66
C ASP A 157 15.17 -45.86 -4.94
N LEU A 158 15.13 -45.50 -6.22
CA LEU A 158 15.41 -44.17 -6.73
C LEU A 158 14.20 -43.24 -6.72
N VAL A 159 13.01 -43.73 -6.35
CA VAL A 159 11.77 -42.96 -6.49
C VAL A 159 11.79 -41.68 -5.63
N TRP A 160 12.29 -41.75 -4.40
CA TRP A 160 12.27 -40.59 -3.49
C TRP A 160 13.51 -39.71 -3.58
N LEU A 161 14.62 -40.26 -4.08
CA LEU A 161 15.94 -39.62 -4.03
C LEU A 161 15.96 -38.25 -4.73
N PRO A 162 15.41 -38.06 -5.96
CA PRO A 162 15.37 -36.75 -6.60
C PRO A 162 14.58 -35.71 -5.81
N ILE A 163 13.46 -36.11 -5.17
CA ILE A 163 12.63 -35.20 -4.37
C ILE A 163 13.38 -34.77 -3.12
N ILE A 164 14.07 -35.71 -2.45
CA ILE A 164 14.86 -35.42 -1.25
C ILE A 164 16.05 -34.50 -1.60
N VAL A 165 16.78 -34.78 -2.69
CA VAL A 165 17.89 -33.93 -3.12
C VAL A 165 17.42 -32.52 -3.42
N LEU A 166 16.29 -32.37 -4.13
CA LEU A 166 15.68 -31.06 -4.34
C LEU A 166 15.32 -30.40 -3.01
N LEU A 167 14.62 -31.10 -2.11
CA LEU A 167 14.21 -30.57 -0.81
C LEU A 167 15.40 -30.03 -0.02
N VAL A 168 16.51 -30.77 0.02
CA VAL A 168 17.76 -30.33 0.66
C VAL A 168 18.32 -29.08 -0.01
N ALA A 169 18.34 -29.02 -1.34
CA ALA A 169 18.78 -27.82 -2.06
C ALA A 169 17.91 -26.61 -1.71
N TYR A 170 16.58 -26.75 -1.71
CA TYR A 170 15.64 -25.68 -1.31
C TYR A 170 15.88 -25.23 0.13
N ALA A 171 16.09 -26.16 1.06
CA ALA A 171 16.41 -25.84 2.45
C ALA A 171 17.73 -25.05 2.58
N ILE A 172 18.77 -25.42 1.81
CA ILE A 172 20.04 -24.68 1.76
C ILE A 172 19.83 -23.25 1.23
N PHE A 173 19.03 -23.07 0.17
CA PHE A 173 18.67 -21.74 -0.31
C PHE A 173 17.95 -20.91 0.76
N GLY A 174 17.04 -21.53 1.53
CA GLY A 174 16.38 -20.89 2.66
C GLY A 174 17.37 -20.46 3.76
N LEU A 175 18.33 -21.30 4.11
CA LEU A 175 19.40 -20.97 5.07
C LEU A 175 20.23 -19.77 4.61
N LEU A 176 20.64 -19.76 3.33
CA LEU A 176 21.41 -18.65 2.76
C LEU A 176 20.62 -17.34 2.79
N ALA A 177 19.34 -17.37 2.41
CA ALA A 177 18.45 -16.22 2.46
C ALA A 177 18.29 -15.69 3.89
N ALA A 178 18.07 -16.58 4.88
CA ALA A 178 18.01 -16.17 6.28
C ALA A 178 19.32 -15.59 6.80
N PHE A 179 20.47 -16.18 6.44
CA PHE A 179 21.77 -15.66 6.84
C PHE A 179 22.00 -14.23 6.30
N ILE A 180 21.66 -14.00 5.03
CA ILE A 180 21.72 -12.67 4.41
C ILE A 180 20.76 -11.70 5.13
N GLY A 181 19.51 -12.10 5.36
CA GLY A 181 18.51 -11.28 6.06
C GLY A 181 18.93 -10.91 7.48
N ILE A 182 19.49 -11.85 8.24
CA ILE A 182 20.03 -11.58 9.59
C ILE A 182 21.22 -10.62 9.50
N ARG A 183 22.13 -10.82 8.54
CA ARG A 183 23.30 -9.95 8.37
C ARG A 183 22.92 -8.52 8.00
N VAL A 184 21.94 -8.36 7.10
CA VAL A 184 21.39 -7.06 6.71
C VAL A 184 20.69 -6.41 7.90
N GLY A 185 19.77 -7.11 8.57
CA GLY A 185 19.05 -6.60 9.74
C GLY A 185 19.96 -6.19 10.90
N ARG A 186 21.04 -6.94 11.17
CA ARG A 186 22.03 -6.54 12.20
C ARG A 186 22.87 -5.34 11.80
N ARG A 187 23.26 -5.22 10.52
CA ARG A 187 23.97 -4.03 10.04
C ARG A 187 23.09 -2.80 10.23
N MET A 188 21.79 -2.91 9.94
CA MET A 188 20.79 -1.85 10.15
C MET A 188 20.70 -1.33 11.57
N LEU A 189 20.83 -2.21 12.56
CA LEU A 189 20.85 -1.77 13.96
C LEU A 189 22.16 -1.09 14.37
N LYS A 190 23.27 -1.37 13.67
CA LYS A 190 24.60 -0.83 13.98
C LYS A 190 24.91 0.49 13.28
N GLN A 191 24.41 0.70 12.07
CA GLN A 191 24.49 2.01 11.42
C GLN A 191 23.27 2.83 11.82
N GLN A 192 23.38 3.52 12.96
CA GLN A 192 22.62 4.77 13.11
C GLN A 192 23.07 5.73 12.00
N PRO A 193 22.20 6.63 11.51
CA PRO A 193 22.53 7.49 10.38
C PRO A 193 23.57 8.53 10.82
N ASP A 194 24.84 8.18 10.72
CA ASP A 194 25.91 9.16 10.59
C ASP A 194 25.79 9.78 9.19
N GLY A 195 24.96 10.81 9.10
CA GLY A 195 25.14 12.03 8.30
C GLY A 195 25.67 12.00 6.86
N GLN A 196 25.74 10.87 6.15
CA GLN A 196 26.37 10.78 4.83
C GLN A 196 25.65 9.85 3.84
N PHE A 197 24.33 9.76 3.94
CA PHE A 197 23.55 9.50 2.74
C PHE A 197 22.99 10.83 2.29
N GLU A 198 23.50 11.35 1.18
CA GLU A 198 22.89 12.50 0.51
C GLU A 198 21.38 12.25 0.47
N GLU A 199 20.60 13.18 1.01
CA GLU A 199 19.18 13.31 0.69
C GLU A 199 19.10 13.47 -0.82
N ILE A 200 19.00 12.36 -1.56
CA ILE A 200 18.66 12.39 -2.97
C ILE A 200 17.27 13.01 -2.98
N LYS A 201 17.21 14.28 -3.40
CA LYS A 201 15.98 15.03 -3.61
C LYS A 201 15.03 14.16 -4.42
N ILE A 202 14.06 13.59 -3.71
CA ILE A 202 13.03 12.75 -4.29
C ILE A 202 12.28 13.66 -5.27
N LYS A 203 12.47 13.43 -6.58
CA LYS A 203 11.53 13.94 -7.57
C LYS A 203 10.21 13.26 -7.27
N GLN A 204 9.35 13.96 -6.52
CA GLN A 204 7.93 13.60 -6.49
C GLN A 204 7.46 13.57 -7.95
N PRO A 205 6.87 12.47 -8.44
CA PRO A 205 6.17 12.53 -9.71
C PRO A 205 5.10 13.60 -9.56
N ALA A 206 5.24 14.68 -10.34
CA ALA A 206 4.24 15.72 -10.44
C ALA A 206 2.97 15.09 -10.98
N GLY A 207 2.02 14.85 -10.08
CA GLY A 207 0.75 14.22 -10.38
C GLY A 207 0.52 13.03 -9.48
N LYS A 208 -0.41 13.20 -8.52
CA LYS A 208 -1.27 12.08 -8.11
C LYS A 208 -1.78 11.46 -9.40
N PHE A 209 -1.34 10.24 -9.74
CA PHE A 209 -2.09 9.40 -10.65
C PHE A 209 -3.41 9.14 -9.93
N ALA A 210 -4.37 10.04 -10.14
CA ALA A 210 -5.77 9.75 -9.98
C ALA A 210 -6.01 8.58 -10.93
N GLY A 211 -5.90 7.36 -10.39
CA GLY A 211 -6.34 6.17 -11.07
C GLY A 211 -7.76 6.47 -11.48
N LYS A 212 -7.97 6.64 -12.80
CA LYS A 212 -9.31 6.61 -13.37
C LYS A 212 -9.95 5.38 -12.77
N SER A 213 -10.95 5.58 -11.92
CA SER A 213 -11.85 4.54 -11.46
C SER A 213 -12.45 3.93 -12.72
N GLY A 214 -11.80 2.87 -13.20
CA GLY A 214 -12.33 2.05 -14.27
C GLY A 214 -13.73 1.63 -13.85
N GLU A 215 -14.66 1.77 -14.79
CA GLU A 215 -16.07 1.41 -14.70
C GLU A 215 -16.40 0.45 -13.56
N ALA A 216 -17.35 0.87 -12.72
CA ALA A 216 -17.86 0.09 -11.61
C ALA A 216 -18.37 -1.27 -12.13
N PHE A 217 -17.57 -2.32 -11.99
CA PHE A 217 -18.04 -3.67 -12.18
C PHE A 217 -19.03 -3.96 -11.05
N ASN A 218 -20.21 -4.51 -11.37
CA ASN A 218 -21.20 -4.85 -10.35
C ASN A 218 -20.78 -6.14 -9.64
N TYR A 219 -19.89 -5.99 -8.67
CA TYR A 219 -19.40 -7.10 -7.85
C TYR A 219 -20.50 -7.65 -6.94
N SER A 220 -20.57 -8.98 -6.77
CA SER A 220 -21.61 -9.62 -5.95
C SER A 220 -21.06 -10.76 -5.11
N VAL A 221 -21.30 -10.70 -3.79
CA VAL A 221 -20.89 -11.76 -2.85
C VAL A 221 -21.58 -13.09 -3.17
N ALA A 222 -22.80 -13.05 -3.71
CA ALA A 222 -23.51 -14.25 -4.16
C ALA A 222 -22.76 -14.95 -5.31
N TRP A 223 -22.11 -14.19 -6.19
CA TRP A 223 -21.31 -14.74 -7.28
C TRP A 223 -19.99 -15.32 -6.81
N LEU A 224 -19.33 -14.71 -5.84
CA LEU A 224 -18.14 -15.30 -5.21
C LEU A 224 -18.46 -16.68 -4.59
N ILE A 225 -19.59 -16.80 -3.88
CA ILE A 225 -20.05 -18.07 -3.32
C ILE A 225 -20.42 -19.05 -4.45
N ALA A 226 -21.13 -18.58 -5.47
CA ALA A 226 -21.50 -19.40 -6.63
C ALA A 226 -20.26 -19.92 -7.38
N ASP A 227 -19.23 -19.10 -7.57
CA ASP A 227 -17.99 -19.47 -8.27
C ASP A 227 -17.20 -20.53 -7.48
N VAL A 228 -17.13 -20.41 -6.15
CA VAL A 228 -16.54 -21.45 -5.29
C VAL A 228 -17.33 -22.76 -5.39
N ILE A 229 -18.66 -22.70 -5.33
CA ILE A 229 -19.53 -23.87 -5.48
C ILE A 229 -19.36 -24.51 -6.85
N LEU A 230 -19.30 -23.71 -7.92
CA LEU A 230 -19.11 -24.17 -9.30
C LEU A 230 -17.77 -24.86 -9.50
N ILE A 231 -16.68 -24.37 -8.89
CA ILE A 231 -15.38 -25.06 -8.93
C ILE A 231 -15.50 -26.43 -8.24
N ILE A 232 -16.04 -26.49 -7.02
CA ILE A 232 -16.16 -27.73 -6.25
C ILE A 232 -17.05 -28.74 -6.98
N SER A 233 -18.21 -28.31 -7.49
CA SER A 233 -19.13 -29.19 -8.22
C SER A 233 -18.53 -29.71 -9.51
N SER A 234 -17.78 -28.88 -10.25
CA SER A 234 -17.08 -29.28 -11.47
C SER A 234 -15.99 -30.33 -11.22
N PHE A 235 -15.27 -30.25 -10.09
CA PHE A 235 -14.30 -31.27 -9.68
C PHE A 235 -14.98 -32.60 -9.33
N ILE A 236 -16.12 -32.55 -8.64
CA ILE A 236 -16.92 -33.75 -8.35
C ILE A 236 -17.40 -34.39 -9.65
N LEU A 237 -17.86 -33.58 -10.61
CA LEU A 237 -18.31 -34.01 -11.93
C LEU A 237 -17.20 -34.67 -12.74
N LEU A 238 -16.00 -34.07 -12.77
CA LEU A 238 -14.83 -34.62 -13.44
C LEU A 238 -14.39 -35.98 -12.90
N ASN A 239 -14.69 -36.27 -11.63
CA ASN A 239 -14.25 -37.48 -10.96
C ASN A 239 -15.33 -38.59 -10.92
N LYS A 240 -16.62 -38.22 -10.85
CA LYS A 240 -17.72 -39.17 -10.69
C LYS A 240 -18.56 -39.40 -11.95
N ALA A 241 -18.57 -38.48 -12.90
CA ALA A 241 -19.45 -38.55 -14.07
C ALA A 241 -18.72 -39.06 -15.33
N GLY A 242 -19.46 -39.62 -16.28
CA GLY A 242 -18.93 -40.01 -17.59
C GLY A 242 -18.61 -38.80 -18.47
N TRP A 243 -17.76 -39.00 -19.48
CA TRP A 243 -17.29 -37.94 -20.39
C TRP A 243 -18.40 -37.21 -21.15
N SER A 244 -19.49 -37.90 -21.44
CA SER A 244 -20.70 -37.32 -22.04
C SER A 244 -21.38 -36.28 -21.16
N ILE A 245 -21.18 -36.33 -19.84
CA ILE A 245 -21.83 -35.43 -18.87
C ILE A 245 -20.87 -34.31 -18.47
N TRP A 246 -19.61 -34.62 -18.14
CA TRP A 246 -18.68 -33.59 -17.67
C TRP A 246 -18.21 -32.63 -18.77
N SER A 247 -18.03 -33.10 -20.01
CA SER A 247 -17.56 -32.25 -21.12
C SER A 247 -18.50 -31.07 -21.42
N PRO A 248 -19.82 -31.29 -21.66
CA PRO A 248 -20.75 -30.18 -21.92
C PRO A 248 -20.96 -29.30 -20.68
N ALA A 249 -21.00 -29.87 -19.48
CA ALA A 249 -21.20 -29.11 -18.25
C ALA A 249 -20.04 -28.12 -17.98
N ILE A 250 -18.79 -28.58 -18.10
CA ILE A 250 -17.61 -27.72 -17.88
C ILE A 250 -17.48 -26.68 -18.99
N THR A 251 -17.78 -27.04 -20.24
CA THR A 251 -17.79 -26.07 -21.34
C THR A 251 -18.80 -24.96 -21.08
N CYS A 252 -20.01 -25.30 -20.60
CA CYS A 252 -21.02 -24.32 -20.23
C CYS A 252 -20.53 -23.37 -19.13
N ILE A 253 -19.91 -23.91 -18.07
CA ILE A 253 -19.35 -23.11 -16.97
C ILE A 253 -18.26 -22.16 -17.46
N ILE A 254 -17.33 -22.64 -18.29
CA ILE A 254 -16.25 -21.82 -18.87
C ILE A 254 -16.83 -20.72 -19.77
N VAL A 255 -17.88 -21.00 -20.54
CA VAL A 255 -18.55 -19.99 -21.39
C VAL A 255 -19.22 -18.92 -20.53
N VAL A 256 -19.95 -19.31 -19.49
CA VAL A 256 -20.57 -18.36 -18.53
C VAL A 256 -19.50 -17.46 -17.89
N TRP A 257 -18.39 -18.05 -17.45
CA TRP A 257 -17.26 -17.31 -16.91
C TRP A 257 -16.59 -16.39 -17.95
N SER A 258 -16.43 -16.85 -19.19
CA SER A 258 -15.83 -16.05 -20.26
C SER A 258 -16.69 -14.85 -20.66
N MET A 259 -18.02 -14.99 -20.66
CA MET A 259 -18.95 -13.91 -20.99
C MET A 259 -18.97 -12.84 -19.89
N ARG A 260 -19.00 -13.28 -18.62
CA ARG A 260 -19.09 -12.40 -17.46
C ARG A 260 -17.75 -11.72 -17.12
N TYR A 261 -16.65 -12.49 -17.11
CA TYR A 261 -15.32 -12.03 -16.70
C TYR A 261 -14.41 -11.77 -17.90
N ARG A 262 -14.93 -11.03 -18.89
CA ARG A 262 -14.28 -10.77 -20.19
C ARG A 262 -12.85 -10.22 -20.06
N ARG A 263 -12.57 -9.46 -19.00
CA ARG A 263 -11.25 -8.88 -18.70
C ARG A 263 -10.25 -9.94 -18.20
N ALA A 264 -10.67 -10.86 -17.33
CA ALA A 264 -9.83 -11.95 -16.84
C ALA A 264 -9.47 -12.92 -17.98
N PHE A 265 -10.46 -13.25 -18.82
CA PHE A 265 -10.28 -14.17 -19.93
C PHE A 265 -9.38 -13.63 -21.05
N ARG A 266 -9.34 -12.30 -21.27
CA ARG A 266 -8.46 -11.67 -22.27
C ARG A 266 -6.97 -11.99 -22.05
N GLN A 267 -6.55 -12.19 -20.79
CA GLN A 267 -5.17 -12.56 -20.46
C GLN A 267 -4.87 -14.05 -20.72
N LEU A 268 -5.89 -14.90 -20.61
CA LEU A 268 -5.82 -16.34 -20.87
C LEU A 268 -5.99 -16.70 -22.36
N SER A 269 -6.39 -15.76 -23.22
CA SER A 269 -6.67 -16.02 -24.64
C SER A 269 -5.43 -16.23 -25.53
N LYS A 270 -4.21 -16.25 -24.96
CA LYS A 270 -2.99 -16.44 -25.77
C LYS A 270 -2.91 -17.89 -26.28
N PRO A 271 -2.99 -18.14 -27.60
CA PRO A 271 -3.13 -19.49 -28.15
C PRO A 271 -1.89 -20.36 -27.87
N GLY A 272 -0.70 -19.77 -27.83
CA GLY A 272 0.55 -20.51 -27.57
C GLY A 272 0.60 -21.20 -26.20
N PHE A 273 -0.02 -20.62 -25.17
CA PHE A 273 -0.10 -21.23 -23.83
C PHE A 273 -0.93 -22.52 -23.87
N TRP A 274 -2.10 -22.47 -24.50
CA TRP A 274 -3.01 -23.61 -24.58
C TRP A 274 -2.49 -24.72 -25.50
N ILE A 275 -1.87 -24.36 -26.62
CA ILE A 275 -1.27 -25.34 -27.55
C ILE A 275 -0.17 -26.13 -26.83
N PHE A 276 0.78 -25.43 -26.20
CA PHE A 276 1.86 -26.07 -25.45
C PHE A 276 1.33 -26.97 -24.32
N PHE A 277 0.33 -26.48 -23.59
CA PHE A 277 -0.29 -27.21 -22.49
C PHE A 277 -1.00 -28.49 -22.97
N VAL A 278 -1.83 -28.40 -24.00
CA VAL A 278 -2.57 -29.53 -24.61
C VAL A 278 -1.61 -30.57 -25.18
N VAL A 279 -0.51 -30.14 -25.81
CA VAL A 279 0.50 -31.06 -26.36
C VAL A 279 1.19 -31.85 -25.25
N ILE A 280 1.62 -31.19 -24.17
CA ILE A 280 2.28 -31.88 -23.04
C ILE A 280 1.34 -32.85 -22.34
N THR A 281 0.10 -32.46 -22.06
CA THR A 281 -0.87 -33.33 -21.39
C THR A 281 -1.24 -34.55 -22.23
N LEU A 282 -1.39 -34.39 -23.55
CA LEU A 282 -1.64 -35.50 -24.47
C LEU A 282 -0.44 -36.45 -24.53
N ILE A 283 0.78 -35.94 -24.70
CA ILE A 283 2.00 -36.77 -24.68
C ILE A 283 2.09 -37.55 -23.37
N THR A 284 1.84 -36.88 -22.23
CA THR A 284 1.87 -37.52 -20.90
C THR A 284 0.83 -38.63 -20.78
N ALA A 285 -0.39 -38.40 -21.26
CA ALA A 285 -1.46 -39.40 -21.24
C ALA A 285 -1.12 -40.61 -22.14
N PHE A 286 -0.57 -40.38 -23.33
CA PHE A 286 -0.15 -41.45 -24.23
C PHE A 286 0.99 -42.30 -23.67
N VAL A 287 1.98 -41.67 -23.05
CA VAL A 287 3.08 -42.39 -22.37
C VAL A 287 2.53 -43.25 -21.24
N PHE A 288 1.60 -42.75 -20.44
CA PHE A 288 0.98 -43.48 -19.33
C PHE A 288 0.18 -44.70 -19.81
N THR A 289 -0.67 -44.53 -20.84
CA THR A 289 -1.49 -45.62 -21.36
C THR A 289 -0.64 -46.72 -22.01
N ARG A 290 0.49 -46.37 -22.63
CA ARG A 290 1.41 -47.33 -23.25
C ARG A 290 2.13 -48.22 -22.23
N VAL A 291 2.25 -47.79 -20.97
CA VAL A 291 2.93 -48.54 -19.91
C VAL A 291 1.99 -49.51 -19.19
N GLN A 292 0.66 -49.27 -19.19
CA GLN A 292 -0.28 -50.03 -18.36
C GLN A 292 -1.15 -51.06 -19.11
N THR A 293 -1.43 -50.95 -20.41
CA THR A 293 -2.39 -51.85 -21.07
C THR A 293 -2.14 -52.04 -22.57
N GLY A 294 -2.18 -53.30 -23.04
CA GLY A 294 -1.92 -53.70 -24.43
C GLY A 294 -3.11 -53.60 -25.40
N GLU A 295 -4.34 -53.35 -24.94
CA GLU A 295 -5.51 -53.22 -25.83
C GLU A 295 -6.40 -52.03 -25.40
N ASP A 296 -6.78 -51.20 -26.37
CA ASP A 296 -7.39 -49.84 -26.29
C ASP A 296 -6.47 -48.64 -25.97
N LEU A 297 -5.24 -48.66 -26.48
CA LEU A 297 -4.23 -47.59 -26.28
C LEU A 297 -4.71 -46.18 -26.70
N LEU A 298 -5.30 -46.07 -27.89
CA LEU A 298 -5.61 -44.76 -28.49
C LEU A 298 -6.83 -44.10 -27.87
N ARG A 299 -7.90 -44.87 -27.63
CA ARG A 299 -9.16 -44.34 -27.10
C ARG A 299 -9.04 -43.96 -25.63
N LYS A 300 -8.46 -44.83 -24.79
CA LYS A 300 -8.29 -44.55 -23.35
C LYS A 300 -7.25 -43.46 -23.09
N GLY A 301 -6.14 -43.44 -23.84
CA GLY A 301 -5.11 -42.41 -23.71
C GLY A 301 -5.60 -41.03 -24.13
N LEU A 302 -6.32 -40.93 -25.25
CA LEU A 302 -6.92 -39.67 -25.69
C LEU A 302 -7.97 -39.16 -24.69
N LEU A 303 -8.85 -40.03 -24.21
CA LEU A 303 -9.91 -39.63 -23.27
C LEU A 303 -9.34 -39.16 -21.92
N THR A 304 -8.28 -39.83 -21.44
CA THR A 304 -7.54 -39.42 -20.24
C THR A 304 -6.85 -38.06 -20.45
N GLY A 305 -6.21 -37.85 -21.61
CA GLY A 305 -5.56 -36.57 -21.93
C GLY A 305 -6.55 -35.41 -22.07
N ILE A 306 -7.72 -35.65 -22.67
CA ILE A 306 -8.80 -34.65 -22.75
C ILE A 306 -9.32 -34.32 -21.35
N GLN A 307 -9.55 -35.32 -20.48
CA GLN A 307 -9.98 -35.09 -19.10
C GLN A 307 -8.97 -34.25 -18.30
N MET A 308 -7.67 -34.51 -18.45
CA MET A 308 -6.61 -33.70 -17.84
C MET A 308 -6.62 -32.26 -18.35
N ASN A 309 -6.86 -32.04 -19.64
CA ASN A 309 -6.96 -30.71 -20.23
C ASN A 309 -8.18 -29.91 -19.72
N PHE A 310 -9.35 -30.53 -19.64
CA PHE A 310 -10.54 -29.90 -19.09
C PHE A 310 -10.40 -29.55 -17.61
N ARG A 311 -9.77 -30.43 -16.83
CA ARG A 311 -9.46 -30.20 -15.42
C ARG A 311 -8.58 -28.96 -15.23
N ALA A 312 -7.51 -28.85 -16.01
CA ALA A 312 -6.63 -27.69 -15.95
C ALA A 312 -7.31 -26.41 -16.45
N ALA A 313 -8.13 -26.50 -17.51
CA ALA A 313 -8.85 -25.35 -18.03
C ALA A 313 -9.82 -24.77 -16.99
N LEU A 314 -10.58 -25.65 -16.32
CA LEU A 314 -11.46 -25.29 -15.22
C LEU A 314 -10.71 -24.60 -14.08
N ILE A 315 -9.55 -25.14 -13.67
CA ILE A 315 -8.74 -24.56 -12.59
C ILE A 315 -8.25 -23.16 -12.94
N ILE A 316 -7.65 -23.01 -14.13
CA ILE A 316 -7.04 -21.75 -14.57
C ILE A 316 -8.12 -20.67 -14.71
N THR A 317 -9.28 -21.02 -15.27
CA THR A 317 -10.40 -20.08 -15.44
C THR A 317 -11.09 -19.78 -14.12
N GLY A 318 -11.40 -20.79 -13.31
CA GLY A 318 -12.06 -20.63 -12.01
C GLY A 318 -11.24 -19.80 -11.03
N PHE A 319 -9.91 -20.01 -10.95
CA PHE A 319 -9.06 -19.17 -10.10
C PHE A 319 -8.91 -17.74 -10.63
N SER A 320 -8.95 -17.54 -11.95
CA SER A 320 -8.93 -16.19 -12.54
C SER A 320 -10.22 -15.42 -12.21
N VAL A 321 -11.35 -16.11 -12.23
CA VAL A 321 -12.66 -15.58 -11.85
C VAL A 321 -12.72 -15.21 -10.35
N LEU A 322 -12.30 -16.14 -9.48
CA LEU A 322 -12.23 -15.86 -8.04
C LEU A 322 -11.31 -14.68 -7.72
N GLY A 323 -10.16 -14.58 -8.41
CA GLY A 323 -9.24 -13.45 -8.28
C GLY A 323 -9.87 -12.11 -8.62
N THR A 324 -10.78 -12.07 -9.60
CA THR A 324 -11.50 -10.84 -9.96
C THR A 324 -12.60 -10.43 -8.99
N GLU A 325 -13.34 -11.39 -8.40
CA GLU A 325 -14.42 -11.10 -7.45
C GLU A 325 -13.90 -10.81 -6.02
N LEU A 326 -12.67 -11.23 -5.67
CA LEU A 326 -12.05 -10.93 -4.37
C LEU A 326 -11.81 -9.42 -4.13
N TYR A 327 -11.84 -8.59 -5.18
CA TYR A 327 -11.63 -7.13 -5.12
C TYR A 327 -12.93 -6.34 -4.83
N ASN A 328 -14.02 -7.03 -4.47
CA ASN A 328 -15.34 -6.43 -4.27
C ASN A 328 -15.40 -5.41 -3.10
N PRO A 329 -15.98 -4.20 -3.28
CA PRO A 329 -16.22 -3.23 -2.20
C PRO A 329 -17.13 -3.74 -1.05
N VAL A 330 -17.96 -4.75 -1.28
CA VAL A 330 -18.77 -5.43 -0.23
C VAL A 330 -17.91 -6.37 0.62
N VAL A 331 -16.89 -7.00 0.04
CA VAL A 331 -15.89 -7.75 0.80
C VAL A 331 -15.09 -6.79 1.69
N ARG A 332 -14.79 -5.58 1.18
CA ARG A 332 -14.24 -4.48 1.98
C ARG A 332 -15.16 -4.10 3.16
N SER A 333 -16.47 -3.90 2.95
CA SER A 333 -17.39 -3.57 4.06
C SER A 333 -17.63 -4.73 5.04
N PHE A 334 -17.52 -5.97 4.59
CA PHE A 334 -17.51 -7.17 5.44
C PHE A 334 -16.24 -7.25 6.30
N PHE A 335 -15.06 -7.01 5.72
CA PHE A 335 -13.80 -6.98 6.48
C PHE A 335 -13.75 -5.86 7.51
N MET A 336 -14.41 -4.72 7.24
CA MET A 336 -14.55 -3.61 8.19
C MET A 336 -15.34 -3.99 9.46
N LYS A 337 -16.19 -5.04 9.41
CA LYS A 337 -16.97 -5.54 10.55
C LYS A 337 -16.32 -6.73 11.27
N THR A 338 -15.15 -7.20 10.82
CA THR A 338 -14.47 -8.38 11.38
C THR A 338 -13.08 -8.04 11.93
N ALA A 339 -12.33 -9.04 12.42
CA ALA A 339 -10.96 -8.88 12.96
C ALA A 339 -9.94 -8.30 11.94
N PHE A 340 -10.32 -8.17 10.67
CA PHE A 340 -9.54 -7.59 9.58
C PHE A 340 -9.93 -6.15 9.24
N LYS A 341 -10.57 -5.42 10.16
CA LYS A 341 -11.00 -4.02 9.94
C LYS A 341 -9.92 -3.07 9.38
N ASN A 342 -8.65 -3.36 9.67
CA ASN A 342 -7.51 -2.56 9.22
C ASN A 342 -6.95 -3.00 7.86
N LEU A 343 -7.33 -4.16 7.33
CA LEU A 343 -6.79 -4.69 6.07
C LEU A 343 -7.13 -3.80 4.86
N PRO A 344 -8.38 -3.32 4.65
CA PRO A 344 -8.68 -2.50 3.49
C PRO A 344 -7.93 -1.17 3.48
N LEU A 345 -7.82 -0.50 4.63
CA LEU A 345 -7.10 0.75 4.75
C LEU A 345 -5.57 0.54 4.61
N ALA A 346 -5.04 -0.57 5.14
CA ALA A 346 -3.65 -0.96 4.91
C ALA A 346 -3.35 -1.24 3.42
N LEU A 347 -4.28 -1.87 2.68
CA LEU A 347 -4.15 -2.10 1.24
C LEU A 347 -4.22 -0.81 0.44
N GLU A 348 -5.12 0.11 0.80
CA GLU A 348 -5.23 1.42 0.17
C GLU A 348 -3.92 2.21 0.31
N LEU A 349 -3.36 2.27 1.52
CA LEU A 349 -2.05 2.86 1.78
C LEU A 349 -0.94 2.18 0.97
N SER A 350 -0.98 0.85 0.88
CA SER A 350 0.01 0.07 0.13
C SER A 350 -0.08 0.35 -1.37
N ALA A 351 -1.30 0.43 -1.92
CA ALA A 351 -1.55 0.70 -3.33
C ALA A 351 -1.16 2.14 -3.73
N GLU A 352 -1.41 3.13 -2.86
CA GLU A 352 -0.96 4.51 -3.06
C GLU A 352 0.58 4.61 -3.03
N SER A 353 1.21 3.84 -2.15
CA SER A 353 2.67 3.86 -1.99
C SER A 353 3.42 3.06 -3.05
N LEU A 354 2.79 2.02 -3.63
CA LEU A 354 3.41 1.06 -4.54
C LEU A 354 4.15 1.70 -5.73
N PRO A 355 3.59 2.69 -6.47
CA PRO A 355 4.29 3.33 -7.57
C PRO A 355 5.59 4.01 -7.13
N SER A 356 5.60 4.62 -5.95
CA SER A 356 6.79 5.29 -5.41
C SER A 356 7.88 4.32 -4.97
N PHE A 357 7.51 3.13 -4.50
CA PHE A 357 8.47 2.05 -4.22
C PHE A 357 9.02 1.48 -5.52
N ILE A 358 8.18 1.23 -6.53
CA ILE A 358 8.62 0.72 -7.85
C ILE A 358 9.59 1.68 -8.53
N ALA A 359 9.30 2.99 -8.51
CA ALA A 359 10.14 4.00 -9.15
C ALA A 359 11.55 4.11 -8.53
N ASN A 360 11.69 3.68 -7.28
CA ASN A 360 12.94 3.76 -6.52
C ASN A 360 13.65 2.41 -6.39
N ILE A 361 13.12 1.32 -6.98
CA ILE A 361 13.85 0.05 -7.06
C ILE A 361 14.99 0.23 -8.07
N PRO A 362 16.26 0.09 -7.64
CA PRO A 362 17.39 0.27 -8.54
C PRO A 362 17.56 -0.93 -9.47
N ASP A 363 18.28 -0.73 -10.58
CA ASP A 363 18.48 -1.75 -11.61
C ASP A 363 19.12 -3.04 -11.04
N PHE A 364 18.70 -4.21 -11.55
CA PHE A 364 19.12 -5.54 -11.09
C PHE A 364 20.65 -5.71 -10.94
N LYS A 365 21.44 -5.05 -11.80
CA LYS A 365 22.91 -5.07 -11.76
C LYS A 365 23.48 -4.42 -10.49
N THR A 366 22.83 -3.38 -9.98
CA THR A 366 23.22 -2.72 -8.71
C THR A 366 22.74 -3.51 -7.50
N LEU A 367 21.59 -4.19 -7.60
CA LEU A 367 21.03 -5.09 -6.58
C LEU A 367 22.00 -6.21 -6.20
N ILE A 368 22.66 -6.80 -7.19
CA ILE A 368 23.65 -7.89 -6.98
C ILE A 368 24.95 -7.36 -6.36
N ARG A 369 25.35 -6.13 -6.69
CA ARG A 369 26.67 -5.58 -6.30
C ARG A 369 26.67 -5.01 -4.88
N ASN A 370 25.60 -4.34 -4.46
CA ASN A 370 25.48 -3.70 -3.14
C ASN A 370 24.08 -3.91 -2.51
N PRO A 371 23.73 -5.14 -2.08
CA PRO A 371 22.39 -5.44 -1.58
C PRO A 371 22.03 -4.64 -0.31
N VAL A 372 23.01 -4.41 0.57
CA VAL A 372 22.78 -3.79 1.89
C VAL A 372 22.35 -2.33 1.80
N SER A 373 23.00 -1.50 0.98
CA SER A 373 22.67 -0.06 0.85
C SER A 373 21.29 0.18 0.25
N ILE A 374 20.83 -0.73 -0.61
CA ILE A 374 19.52 -0.65 -1.26
C ILE A 374 18.41 -0.98 -0.26
N PHE A 375 18.63 -1.99 0.58
CA PHE A 375 17.72 -2.24 1.69
C PHE A 375 17.62 -1.02 2.60
N TYR A 376 18.72 -0.34 2.94
CA TYR A 376 18.65 0.92 3.70
C TYR A 376 17.87 2.03 3.00
N GLN A 377 18.03 2.23 1.69
CA GLN A 377 17.26 3.24 0.95
C GLN A 377 15.76 2.94 0.98
N VAL A 378 15.39 1.69 0.70
CA VAL A 378 13.99 1.23 0.71
C VAL A 378 13.40 1.31 2.13
N ILE A 379 14.21 1.05 3.16
CA ILE A 379 13.86 1.15 4.58
C ILE A 379 13.73 2.61 5.03
N SER A 380 14.68 3.48 4.70
CA SER A 380 14.62 4.91 4.99
C SER A 380 13.40 5.55 4.32
N GLN A 381 13.06 5.12 3.11
CA GLN A 381 11.84 5.56 2.44
C GLN A 381 10.59 5.03 3.16
N ALA A 382 10.58 3.75 3.53
CA ALA A 382 9.54 3.16 4.37
C ALA A 382 9.37 3.88 5.70
N GLU A 383 10.46 4.37 6.29
CA GLU A 383 10.46 5.14 7.54
C GLU A 383 9.98 6.56 7.35
N SER A 384 10.42 7.26 6.29
CA SER A 384 9.87 8.57 5.93
C SER A 384 8.37 8.46 5.70
N ARG A 385 7.91 7.42 5.01
CA ARG A 385 6.48 7.15 4.80
C ARG A 385 5.79 6.73 6.10
N PHE A 386 6.39 5.90 6.94
CA PHE A 386 5.84 5.57 8.26
C PHE A 386 5.70 6.82 9.11
N ALA A 387 6.69 7.71 9.07
CA ALA A 387 6.67 8.99 9.76
C ALA A 387 5.62 9.91 9.16
N GLU A 388 5.52 10.04 7.84
CA GLU A 388 4.48 10.80 7.12
C GLU A 388 3.07 10.26 7.39
N ILE A 389 2.91 8.94 7.43
CA ILE A 389 1.64 8.27 7.75
C ILE A 389 1.34 8.43 9.23
N LYS A 390 2.35 8.36 10.11
CA LYS A 390 2.17 8.65 11.53
C LYS A 390 1.84 10.14 11.71
N THR A 391 2.44 11.07 10.99
CA THR A 391 2.09 12.50 11.08
C THR A 391 0.74 12.81 10.42
N GLY A 392 0.36 12.06 9.37
CA GLY A 392 -0.93 12.21 8.67
C GLY A 392 -2.11 11.49 9.34
N ILE A 393 -1.87 10.37 10.04
CA ILE A 393 -2.86 9.64 10.85
C ILE A 393 -2.88 10.20 12.28
N SER A 394 -1.78 10.78 12.76
CA SER A 394 -1.69 11.55 14.02
C SER A 394 -1.66 13.05 13.74
N SER A 395 -2.46 13.56 12.78
CA SER A 395 -2.63 15.01 12.64
C SER A 395 -3.48 15.52 13.81
N GLY A 396 -2.88 15.56 14.99
CA GLY A 396 -3.36 16.36 16.11
C GLY A 396 -3.21 17.85 15.82
N TRP A 397 -2.91 18.28 14.59
CA TRP A 397 -2.93 19.67 14.15
C TRP A 397 -4.04 19.83 13.10
N LYS A 398 -4.78 20.93 13.20
CA LYS A 398 -5.97 21.19 12.37
C LYS A 398 -5.96 22.64 11.91
N VAL A 399 -6.47 22.86 10.70
CA VAL A 399 -6.66 24.21 10.15
C VAL A 399 -8.14 24.54 10.22
N PHE A 400 -8.45 25.62 10.92
CA PHE A 400 -9.76 26.23 11.07
C PHE A 400 -9.77 27.52 10.25
N ILE A 401 -10.70 27.64 9.31
CA ILE A 401 -10.81 28.81 8.44
C ILE A 401 -12.07 29.58 8.81
N VAL A 402 -11.91 30.82 9.24
CA VAL A 402 -13.02 31.77 9.46
C VAL A 402 -13.27 32.52 8.15
N THR A 403 -14.41 32.32 7.53
CA THR A 403 -14.75 32.89 6.21
C THR A 403 -15.94 33.83 6.25
N GLY A 404 -15.96 34.80 5.33
CA GLY A 404 -16.99 35.84 5.21
C GLY A 404 -16.59 36.92 4.21
N ALA A 405 -17.55 37.73 3.76
CA ALA A 405 -17.32 38.87 2.88
C ALA A 405 -16.59 40.02 3.59
N ILE A 406 -16.27 41.07 2.83
CA ILE A 406 -15.59 42.26 3.37
C ILE A 406 -16.58 43.00 4.27
N GLY A 407 -16.28 43.08 5.57
CA GLY A 407 -17.16 43.78 6.51
C GLY A 407 -17.95 42.88 7.44
N ASP A 408 -18.05 41.59 7.15
CA ASP A 408 -18.87 40.61 7.92
C ASP A 408 -18.37 40.31 9.33
N GLY A 409 -17.41 41.07 9.86
CA GLY A 409 -16.95 40.90 11.23
C GLY A 409 -15.99 39.74 11.48
N LYS A 410 -15.28 39.21 10.46
CA LYS A 410 -14.25 38.14 10.64
C LYS A 410 -13.25 38.44 11.76
N THR A 411 -12.67 39.64 11.78
CA THR A 411 -11.74 40.06 12.84
C THR A 411 -12.42 40.09 14.20
N THR A 412 -13.67 40.53 14.28
CA THR A 412 -14.47 40.52 15.53
C THR A 412 -14.73 39.08 15.99
N PHE A 413 -15.15 38.20 15.08
CA PHE A 413 -15.36 36.78 15.35
C PHE A 413 -14.10 36.11 15.91
N ILE A 414 -12.93 36.40 15.31
CA ILE A 414 -11.66 35.89 15.80
C ILE A 414 -11.34 36.46 17.19
N LYS A 415 -11.58 37.75 17.45
CA LYS A 415 -11.38 38.34 18.79
C LYS A 415 -12.26 37.66 19.85
N ASP A 416 -13.54 37.49 19.55
CA ASP A 416 -14.49 36.84 20.46
C ASP A 416 -14.09 35.37 20.70
N LEU A 417 -13.61 34.69 19.65
CA LEU A 417 -13.07 33.33 19.75
C LEU A 417 -11.81 33.29 20.62
N THR A 418 -10.87 34.24 20.47
CA THR A 418 -9.69 34.36 21.36
C THR A 418 -10.06 34.64 22.81
N ALA A 419 -11.11 35.43 23.06
CA ALA A 419 -11.63 35.66 24.40
C ALA A 419 -12.29 34.40 24.99
N ALA A 420 -13.00 33.62 24.17
CA ALA A 420 -13.57 32.33 24.58
C ALA A 420 -12.49 31.31 24.95
N PHE A 421 -11.37 31.27 24.21
CA PHE A 421 -10.20 30.48 24.58
C PHE A 421 -9.62 30.91 25.95
N GLY A 422 -9.44 32.22 26.16
CA GLY A 422 -8.91 32.76 27.41
C GLY A 422 -9.74 32.39 28.64
N LYS A 423 -11.08 32.40 28.53
CA LYS A 423 -11.99 31.94 29.60
C LYS A 423 -11.79 30.46 30.00
N ASN A 424 -11.22 29.65 29.11
CA ASN A 424 -10.99 28.23 29.30
C ASN A 424 -9.49 27.89 29.51
N ASN A 425 -8.68 28.87 29.95
CA ASN A 425 -7.26 28.72 30.23
C ASN A 425 -6.41 28.27 29.03
N VAL A 426 -6.87 28.57 27.81
CA VAL A 426 -6.11 28.40 26.57
C VAL A 426 -5.77 29.77 26.02
N HIS A 427 -4.49 30.01 25.72
CA HIS A 427 -4.01 31.29 25.25
C HIS A 427 -3.52 31.16 23.80
N PRO A 428 -4.35 31.52 22.81
CA PRO A 428 -3.91 31.58 21.42
C PRO A 428 -2.81 32.63 21.25
N GLU A 429 -1.86 32.36 20.37
CA GLU A 429 -0.83 33.31 19.96
C GLU A 429 -0.99 33.62 18.47
N GLY A 430 -0.38 34.71 17.99
CA GLY A 430 -0.43 35.08 16.58
C GLY A 430 -0.74 36.55 16.37
N ILE A 431 -1.36 36.85 15.24
CA ILE A 431 -1.53 38.22 14.76
C ILE A 431 -2.98 38.52 14.34
N LEU A 432 -3.43 39.73 14.65
CA LEU A 432 -4.71 40.30 14.19
C LEU A 432 -4.47 41.53 13.32
N SER A 433 -5.41 41.79 12.40
CA SER A 433 -5.43 43.00 11.57
C SER A 433 -6.61 43.88 11.95
N GLU A 434 -6.42 44.75 12.94
CA GLU A 434 -7.50 45.59 13.45
C GLU A 434 -7.74 46.79 12.56
N ARG A 435 -9.01 47.09 12.28
CA ARG A 435 -9.41 48.28 11.52
C ARG A 435 -9.18 49.54 12.35
N VAL A 436 -8.58 50.54 11.71
CA VAL A 436 -8.50 51.92 12.20
C VAL A 436 -9.53 52.74 11.47
N MET A 437 -10.40 53.40 12.23
CA MET A 437 -11.49 54.22 11.70
C MET A 437 -11.30 55.67 12.14
N ASN A 438 -11.55 56.60 11.21
CA ASN A 438 -11.77 57.99 11.53
C ASN A 438 -13.24 58.31 11.20
N ASN A 439 -14.04 58.57 12.24
CA ASN A 439 -15.50 58.61 12.16
C ASN A 439 -16.09 57.32 11.56
N THR A 440 -16.62 57.38 10.33
CA THR A 440 -17.26 56.26 9.62
C THR A 440 -16.40 55.66 8.51
N GLN A 441 -15.21 56.21 8.25
CA GLN A 441 -14.32 55.73 7.20
C GLN A 441 -13.13 54.96 7.76
N VAL A 442 -12.83 53.81 7.14
CA VAL A 442 -11.63 53.01 7.45
C VAL A 442 -10.40 53.69 6.86
N THR A 443 -9.57 54.26 7.73
CA THR A 443 -8.33 55.00 7.38
C THR A 443 -7.08 54.11 7.39
N GLY A 444 -7.18 52.89 7.92
CA GLY A 444 -6.06 51.95 7.92
C GLY A 444 -6.33 50.66 8.68
N TYR A 445 -5.27 49.88 8.85
CA TYR A 445 -5.24 48.66 9.64
C TYR A 445 -3.97 48.61 10.49
N ASP A 446 -4.08 48.06 11.70
CA ASP A 446 -2.98 47.83 12.62
C ASP A 446 -2.73 46.34 12.80
N LEU A 447 -1.46 45.96 12.76
CA LEU A 447 -0.99 44.66 13.21
C LEU A 447 -1.05 44.63 14.74
N VAL A 448 -1.72 43.65 15.31
CA VAL A 448 -1.77 43.43 16.77
C VAL A 448 -1.19 42.06 17.09
N ASP A 449 -0.17 42.02 17.94
CA ASP A 449 0.34 40.78 18.54
C ASP A 449 -0.62 40.33 19.65
N ILE A 450 -1.23 39.16 19.50
CA ILE A 450 -2.22 38.61 20.45
C ILE A 450 -1.61 38.40 21.83
N ARG A 451 -0.33 38.02 21.90
CA ARG A 451 0.33 37.72 23.18
C ARG A 451 0.67 38.99 23.97
N THR A 452 1.21 39.99 23.30
CA THR A 452 1.74 41.19 23.96
C THR A 452 0.79 42.38 23.94
N GLY A 453 -0.23 42.35 23.08
CA GLY A 453 -1.12 43.48 22.81
C GLY A 453 -0.45 44.64 22.07
N ARG A 454 0.81 44.49 21.66
CA ARG A 454 1.54 45.53 20.92
C ARG A 454 0.90 45.76 19.56
N ARG A 455 0.79 47.03 19.18
CA ARG A 455 0.22 47.50 17.93
C ARG A 455 1.31 48.11 17.06
N GLU A 456 1.29 47.78 15.77
CA GLU A 456 2.15 48.41 14.76
C GLU A 456 1.29 48.78 13.55
N VAL A 457 1.60 49.92 12.93
CA VAL A 457 0.88 50.41 11.76
C VAL A 457 1.14 49.47 10.58
N LEU A 458 0.09 48.79 10.09
CA LEU A 458 0.20 47.83 8.99
C LEU A 458 -0.16 48.47 7.64
N LEU A 459 -1.32 49.15 7.60
CA LEU A 459 -1.84 49.83 6.42
C LEU A 459 -2.33 51.23 6.79
N ARG A 460 -2.04 52.23 5.97
CA ARG A 460 -2.57 53.61 6.09
C ARG A 460 -2.87 54.23 4.74
N GLU A 461 -3.87 55.10 4.71
CA GLU A 461 -4.24 55.85 3.51
C GLU A 461 -3.23 56.97 3.19
N THR A 462 -2.55 57.51 4.21
CA THR A 462 -1.64 58.66 4.09
C THR A 462 -0.20 58.34 4.47
N GLY A 463 0.73 58.49 3.51
CA GLY A 463 2.11 59.01 3.62
C GLY A 463 3.16 58.38 4.56
N GLU A 464 2.81 57.58 5.55
CA GLU A 464 3.76 57.09 6.58
C GLU A 464 4.43 55.75 6.21
N CYS A 465 3.92 55.07 5.20
CA CYS A 465 4.38 53.76 4.76
C CYS A 465 5.10 53.84 3.40
N GLY A 466 5.93 52.84 3.08
CA GLY A 466 6.74 52.78 1.85
C GLY A 466 5.93 52.73 0.54
N PRO A 467 6.60 52.59 -0.63
CA PRO A 467 5.97 52.72 -1.95
C PRO A 467 5.00 51.58 -2.33
N ALA A 468 4.98 50.49 -1.56
CA ALA A 468 4.09 49.36 -1.81
C ALA A 468 2.66 49.69 -1.36
N SER A 469 1.66 49.37 -2.18
CA SER A 469 0.25 49.68 -1.88
C SER A 469 -0.68 48.51 -2.20
N ILE A 470 -1.78 48.43 -1.47
CA ILE A 470 -2.89 47.51 -1.71
C ILE A 470 -4.22 48.26 -1.72
N GLY A 471 -4.84 48.32 -2.90
CA GLY A 471 -6.02 49.16 -3.10
C GLY A 471 -5.67 50.63 -2.83
N ARG A 472 -6.39 51.26 -1.89
CA ARG A 472 -6.16 52.66 -1.49
C ARG A 472 -5.14 52.85 -0.35
N PHE A 473 -4.59 51.76 0.20
CA PHE A 473 -3.73 51.83 1.37
C PHE A 473 -2.25 51.59 1.01
N SER A 474 -1.36 52.32 1.64
CA SER A 474 0.09 52.09 1.60
C SER A 474 0.48 51.06 2.67
N ILE A 475 1.39 50.14 2.31
CA ILE A 475 1.83 49.01 3.15
C ILE A 475 3.08 49.39 3.92
N CYS A 476 3.02 49.27 5.24
CA CYS A 476 4.18 49.48 6.10
C CYS A 476 5.01 48.19 6.19
N GLN A 477 6.17 48.18 5.51
CA GLN A 477 7.03 47.00 5.41
C GLN A 477 7.56 46.52 6.77
N SER A 478 7.79 47.43 7.72
CA SER A 478 8.23 47.10 9.08
C SER A 478 7.22 46.17 9.78
N ALA A 479 5.92 46.45 9.65
CA ALA A 479 4.87 45.62 10.24
C ALA A 479 4.80 44.23 9.58
N ILE A 480 5.04 44.13 8.27
CA ILE A 480 5.13 42.84 7.57
C ILE A 480 6.31 42.01 8.11
N GLU A 481 7.46 42.63 8.33
CA GLU A 481 8.64 41.98 8.90
C GLU A 481 8.41 41.55 10.35
N THR A 482 7.82 42.43 11.17
CA THR A 482 7.43 42.13 12.56
C THR A 482 6.46 40.96 12.62
N GLY A 483 5.39 40.97 11.83
CA GLY A 483 4.40 39.88 11.81
C GLY A 483 5.01 38.56 11.35
N ASN A 484 5.83 38.55 10.29
CA ASN A 484 6.54 37.33 9.88
C ASN A 484 7.53 36.83 10.93
N LYS A 485 8.15 37.71 11.72
CA LYS A 485 9.01 37.33 12.85
C LYS A 485 8.20 36.70 13.99
N ILE A 486 7.03 37.23 14.30
CA ILE A 486 6.10 36.65 15.29
C ILE A 486 5.68 35.25 14.84
N LEU A 487 5.14 35.12 13.61
CA LEU A 487 4.71 33.82 13.07
C LEU A 487 5.85 32.81 12.96
N GLY A 488 7.05 33.28 12.57
CA GLY A 488 8.24 32.45 12.50
C GLY A 488 8.73 31.92 13.86
N ALA A 489 8.60 32.71 14.93
CA ALA A 489 8.92 32.25 16.28
C ALA A 489 7.92 31.20 16.78
N LEU A 490 6.64 31.35 16.44
CA LEU A 490 5.57 30.41 16.80
C LEU A 490 5.67 29.07 16.09
N ALA A 491 6.39 28.99 14.96
CA ALA A 491 6.61 27.73 14.25
C ALA A 491 7.49 26.72 15.01
N VAL A 492 8.29 27.19 15.98
CA VAL A 492 9.21 26.34 16.75
C VAL A 492 8.49 25.62 17.89
N ASP A 493 7.48 26.26 18.46
CA ASP A 493 6.71 25.76 19.59
C ASP A 493 5.48 25.01 19.10
N ARG A 494 5.25 23.77 19.58
CA ARG A 494 4.26 22.84 19.02
C ARG A 494 3.06 22.69 19.95
N ALA A 495 1.94 22.22 19.40
CA ALA A 495 0.67 21.99 20.09
C ALA A 495 0.00 23.28 20.61
N LYS A 496 0.15 24.39 19.88
CA LYS A 496 -0.52 25.67 20.19
C LYS A 496 -1.60 26.01 19.18
N ILE A 497 -2.50 26.91 19.57
CA ILE A 497 -3.44 27.57 18.65
C ILE A 497 -2.78 28.85 18.15
N VAL A 498 -2.51 28.91 16.86
CA VAL A 498 -1.95 30.08 16.18
C VAL A 498 -3.03 30.74 15.35
N VAL A 499 -3.20 32.04 15.52
CA VAL A 499 -4.20 32.85 14.81
C VAL A 499 -3.51 33.74 13.77
N VAL A 500 -4.03 33.74 12.55
CA VAL A 500 -3.57 34.61 11.47
C VAL A 500 -4.78 35.28 10.81
N ASP A 501 -4.95 36.58 11.07
CA ASP A 501 -6.03 37.37 10.47
C ASP A 501 -5.66 37.88 9.06
N GLU A 502 -6.67 38.02 8.19
CA GLU A 502 -6.58 38.46 6.79
C GLU A 502 -5.55 37.70 5.91
N VAL A 503 -5.78 36.41 5.68
CA VAL A 503 -5.08 35.64 4.65
C VAL A 503 -5.81 35.79 3.31
N GLY A 504 -5.17 36.43 2.34
CA GLY A 504 -5.79 36.81 1.08
C GLY A 504 -4.84 36.93 -0.09
N VAL A 505 -5.03 37.99 -0.89
CA VAL A 505 -4.36 38.16 -2.19
C VAL A 505 -2.85 38.33 -2.05
N LEU A 506 -2.37 39.01 -1.01
CA LEU A 506 -0.94 39.21 -0.77
C LEU A 506 -0.26 37.87 -0.47
N GLU A 507 -0.84 37.10 0.44
CA GLU A 507 -0.31 35.80 0.85
C GLU A 507 -0.31 34.82 -0.33
N LEU A 508 -1.36 34.85 -1.16
CA LEU A 508 -1.47 34.05 -2.39
C LEU A 508 -0.42 34.43 -3.46
N ARG A 509 0.19 35.61 -3.36
CA ARG A 509 1.29 36.07 -4.23
C ARG A 509 2.68 35.82 -3.63
N GLY A 510 2.77 35.25 -2.44
CA GLY A 510 4.03 35.09 -1.71
C GLY A 510 4.47 36.35 -0.95
N GLU A 511 3.57 37.34 -0.82
CA GLU A 511 3.78 38.59 -0.08
C GLU A 511 3.06 38.55 1.28
N GLY A 512 3.11 39.65 2.04
CA GLY A 512 2.40 39.75 3.33
C GLY A 512 2.88 38.69 4.33
N TRP A 513 1.94 37.89 4.83
CA TRP A 513 2.22 36.82 5.81
C TRP A 513 2.73 35.51 5.20
N ALA A 514 2.90 35.42 3.87
CA ALA A 514 3.21 34.16 3.19
C ALA A 514 4.42 33.42 3.81
N LYS A 515 5.54 34.12 4.06
CA LYS A 515 6.75 33.52 4.64
C LYS A 515 6.51 32.93 6.04
N GLY A 516 5.71 33.60 6.87
CA GLY A 516 5.31 33.11 8.18
C GLY A 516 4.33 31.96 8.10
N LEU A 517 3.33 32.04 7.21
CA LEU A 517 2.35 31.00 6.96
C LEU A 517 2.99 29.71 6.45
N GLU A 518 3.93 29.79 5.52
CA GLU A 518 4.67 28.62 5.04
C GLU A 518 5.37 27.88 6.21
N LYS A 519 5.98 28.63 7.13
CA LYS A 519 6.60 28.06 8.34
C LYS A 519 5.59 27.50 9.35
N LEU A 520 4.31 27.85 9.25
CA LEU A 520 3.27 27.32 10.14
C LEU A 520 2.53 26.13 9.51
N VAL A 521 2.41 26.11 8.18
CA VAL A 521 1.67 25.07 7.44
C VAL A 521 2.56 23.86 7.13
N TYR A 522 3.83 24.07 6.76
CA TYR A 522 4.72 22.98 6.30
C TYR A 522 5.38 22.20 7.45
N PRO A 523 5.76 22.80 8.59
CA PRO A 523 6.09 22.07 9.83
C PRO A 523 4.79 21.71 10.58
N GLN A 524 4.29 20.51 10.38
CA GLN A 524 3.06 20.02 10.99
C GLN A 524 3.18 19.92 12.53
N GLY A 525 2.60 20.86 13.27
CA GLY A 525 2.67 20.88 14.74
C GLY A 525 1.70 21.82 15.48
N ASN A 526 1.13 22.84 14.83
CA ASN A 526 0.22 23.81 15.46
C ASN A 526 -1.18 23.79 14.84
N HIS A 527 -2.20 24.06 15.66
CA HIS A 527 -3.55 24.34 15.17
C HIS A 527 -3.59 25.75 14.62
N LEU A 528 -4.05 25.92 13.39
CA LEU A 528 -4.09 27.22 12.73
C LEU A 528 -5.54 27.70 12.64
N VAL A 529 -5.80 28.91 13.12
CA VAL A 529 -7.05 29.63 12.88
C VAL A 529 -6.74 30.77 11.91
N MET A 530 -7.33 30.77 10.73
CA MET A 530 -7.06 31.79 9.73
C MET A 530 -8.32 32.45 9.20
N ALA A 531 -8.33 33.78 9.09
CA ALA A 531 -9.43 34.50 8.46
C ALA A 531 -9.17 34.62 6.96
N VAL A 532 -10.12 34.16 6.15
CA VAL A 532 -10.03 34.18 4.69
C VAL A 532 -11.30 34.80 4.12
N ARG A 533 -11.18 35.61 3.07
CA ARG A 533 -12.38 36.11 2.38
C ARG A 533 -13.02 34.97 1.60
N ASN A 534 -14.36 34.92 1.59
CA ASN A 534 -15.11 33.88 0.89
C ASN A 534 -14.69 33.70 -0.59
N THR A 535 -14.38 34.79 -1.29
CA THR A 535 -13.91 34.78 -2.69
C THR A 535 -12.55 34.13 -2.90
N TYR A 536 -11.72 33.99 -1.86
CA TYR A 536 -10.38 33.41 -1.94
C TYR A 536 -10.27 32.06 -1.21
N LEU A 537 -11.33 31.57 -0.59
CA LEU A 537 -11.33 30.34 0.21
C LEU A 537 -10.74 29.14 -0.55
N ASP A 538 -11.29 28.81 -1.72
CA ASP A 538 -10.84 27.67 -2.52
C ASP A 538 -9.39 27.83 -3.00
N ARG A 539 -8.99 29.08 -3.30
CA ARG A 539 -7.63 29.40 -3.73
C ARG A 539 -6.63 29.21 -2.59
N VAL A 540 -6.98 29.62 -1.37
CA VAL A 540 -6.15 29.43 -0.17
C VAL A 540 -6.02 27.93 0.15
N ILE A 541 -7.13 27.18 0.13
CA ILE A 541 -7.10 25.73 0.37
C ILE A 541 -6.19 25.03 -0.65
N LYS A 542 -6.28 25.42 -1.92
CA LYS A 542 -5.45 24.84 -2.99
C LYS A 542 -3.98 25.26 -2.90
N ASN A 543 -3.68 26.52 -2.61
CA ASN A 543 -2.32 27.06 -2.60
C ASN A 543 -1.44 26.40 -1.54
N TRP A 544 -1.99 26.22 -0.33
CA TRP A 544 -1.30 25.57 0.79
C TRP A 544 -1.62 24.08 0.95
N ASN A 545 -2.35 23.49 0.00
CA ASN A 545 -2.76 22.07 -0.01
C ASN A 545 -3.36 21.60 1.34
N LEU A 546 -4.28 22.40 1.88
CA LEU A 546 -4.88 22.17 3.19
C LEU A 546 -5.79 20.92 3.17
N THR A 547 -5.47 19.92 4.00
CA THR A 547 -6.22 18.66 4.07
C THR A 547 -7.34 18.72 5.10
N GLU A 548 -8.60 18.58 4.67
CA GLU A 548 -9.81 18.61 5.52
C GLU A 548 -9.88 19.83 6.47
N PRO A 549 -9.78 21.10 5.99
CA PRO A 549 -9.94 22.26 6.85
C PRO A 549 -11.39 22.37 7.35
N VAL A 550 -11.55 22.79 8.60
CA VAL A 550 -12.87 23.11 9.17
C VAL A 550 -13.18 24.56 8.86
N VAL A 551 -14.28 24.83 8.16
CA VAL A 551 -14.63 26.19 7.72
C VAL A 551 -15.81 26.70 8.54
N PHE A 552 -15.63 27.85 9.18
CA PHE A 552 -16.66 28.60 9.91
C PHE A 552 -17.06 29.81 9.10
N ASP A 553 -18.31 29.83 8.61
CA ASP A 553 -18.89 31.01 7.97
C ASP A 553 -19.46 31.92 9.06
N VAL A 554 -18.93 33.14 9.18
CA VAL A 554 -19.30 34.10 10.24
C VAL A 554 -20.77 34.52 10.20
N THR A 555 -21.44 34.34 9.06
CA THR A 555 -22.88 34.63 8.93
C THR A 555 -23.77 33.49 9.42
N LYS A 556 -23.21 32.29 9.62
CA LYS A 556 -23.95 31.06 9.91
C LYS A 556 -23.52 30.37 11.20
N THR A 557 -22.34 30.69 11.71
CA THR A 557 -21.72 29.99 12.84
C THR A 557 -21.60 30.96 13.99
N ASP A 558 -22.11 30.59 15.17
CA ASP A 558 -21.85 31.33 16.40
C ASP A 558 -20.44 31.05 16.92
N VAL A 559 -19.86 32.00 17.65
CA VAL A 559 -18.52 31.87 18.24
C VAL A 559 -18.46 30.69 19.22
N ASN A 560 -19.53 30.44 19.99
CA ASN A 560 -19.57 29.34 20.95
C ASN A 560 -19.61 27.97 20.25
N ASP A 561 -20.31 27.86 19.12
CA ASP A 561 -20.34 26.65 18.31
C ASP A 561 -18.98 26.37 17.67
N ALA A 562 -18.35 27.41 17.12
CA ALA A 562 -16.99 27.30 16.59
C ALA A 562 -15.99 26.89 17.67
N PHE A 563 -16.09 27.48 18.87
CA PHE A 563 -15.28 27.08 20.02
C PHE A 563 -15.51 25.62 20.43
N ALA A 564 -16.75 25.16 20.50
CA ALA A 564 -17.08 23.76 20.84
C ALA A 564 -16.53 22.76 19.80
N ILE A 565 -16.61 23.12 18.50
CA ILE A 565 -16.04 22.32 17.41
C ILE A 565 -14.51 22.27 17.54
N ILE A 566 -13.85 23.41 17.78
CA ILE A 566 -12.39 23.43 17.96
C ILE A 566 -12.00 22.58 19.18
N ARG A 567 -12.68 22.77 20.32
CA ARG A 567 -12.44 22.01 21.55
C ARG A 567 -12.58 20.49 21.36
N SER A 568 -13.61 20.04 20.65
CA SER A 568 -13.82 18.60 20.39
C SER A 568 -12.82 18.01 19.39
N THR A 569 -12.20 18.85 18.57
CA THR A 569 -11.25 18.43 17.53
C THR A 569 -9.81 18.42 18.05
N VAL A 570 -9.48 19.27 19.02
CA VAL A 570 -8.13 19.41 19.59
C VAL A 570 -8.01 18.54 20.84
N SER A 571 -7.21 17.47 20.77
CA SER A 571 -7.20 16.38 21.76
C SER A 571 -6.64 16.73 23.15
N TRP A 572 -6.04 17.92 23.32
CA TRP A 572 -5.44 18.38 24.58
C TRP A 572 -6.21 19.51 25.26
N PHE A 573 -7.34 19.97 24.68
CA PHE A 573 -8.34 20.72 25.44
C PHE A 573 -9.02 19.85 26.49
#